data_AF-A0AAN2FBC0-F1
#
_entry.id   AF-A0AAN2FBC0-F1
#
_cell.length_a   1.000
_cell.length_b   1.000
_cell.length_c   1.000
_cell.angle_alpha   90.00
_cell.angle_beta   90.00
_cell.angle_gamma   90.00
#
_symmetry.space_group_name_H-M   'P 1'
#
loop_
_entity.id
_entity.type
_entity.pdbx_description
1 polymer ?
#
loop_
_entity_poly.entity_id
_entity_poly.type
_entity_poly.pdbx_seq_one_letter_code
_entity_poly.pdbx_strand_id
1 'polypeptide(L)'
;MRIEEDIYLENYEIRRKKFIYDRQVYHSYVFVVGNETYTVIVGDRIDEQTFNRIGYRMPPGIAFPVNGLAEVCFDVFDGLECLGDFRHISFAGLGSAVVFKSVLLALMAHHESFFIGGFVFQAASGEIVDRNRPTPLEEIYDALLGLKNELRYNRRTGLPKKAPQPLIPDCFRAYKVVTTGRACYVVIQ
;
A
#
# COMPACT_ATOMS: atom_id res chain seq x y z
N MET A 1 13.53 -4.97 -18.38
CA MET A 1 13.77 -4.78 -16.92
C MET A 1 15.09 -5.44 -16.56
N ARG A 2 15.99 -4.75 -15.85
CA ARG A 2 17.28 -5.31 -15.38
C ARG A 2 17.17 -5.55 -13.86
N ILE A 3 17.34 -6.79 -13.42
CA ILE A 3 17.39 -7.14 -11.99
C ILE A 3 18.83 -6.94 -11.50
N GLU A 4 19.01 -6.19 -10.42
CA GLU A 4 20.31 -5.86 -9.85
C GLU A 4 20.58 -6.56 -8.51
N GLU A 5 19.54 -6.87 -7.75
CA GLU A 5 19.63 -7.52 -6.45
C GLU A 5 18.44 -8.47 -6.27
N ASP A 6 18.66 -9.59 -5.59
CA ASP A 6 17.63 -10.53 -5.17
C ASP A 6 18.03 -11.16 -3.83
N ILE A 7 17.39 -10.72 -2.75
CA ILE A 7 17.70 -11.14 -1.37
C ILE A 7 16.44 -11.61 -0.64
N TYR A 8 16.63 -12.51 0.33
CA TYR A 8 15.58 -12.94 1.25
C TYR A 8 15.74 -12.21 2.59
N LEU A 9 14.66 -11.57 3.05
CA LEU A 9 14.62 -10.84 4.31
C LEU A 9 14.00 -11.73 5.39
N GLU A 10 14.84 -12.49 6.10
CA GLU A 10 14.41 -13.51 7.06
C GLU A 10 13.43 -12.98 8.13
N ASN A 11 13.70 -11.80 8.68
CA ASN A 11 12.87 -11.16 9.71
C ASN A 11 11.43 -10.86 9.25
N TYR A 12 11.23 -10.81 7.94
CA TYR A 12 9.97 -10.43 7.31
C TYR A 12 9.33 -11.59 6.52
N GLU A 13 10.05 -12.68 6.30
CA GLU A 13 9.67 -13.78 5.40
C GLU A 13 9.31 -13.31 3.99
N ILE A 14 10.04 -12.30 3.48
CA ILE A 14 9.78 -11.64 2.20
C ILE A 14 11.03 -11.65 1.33
N ARG A 15 10.85 -11.87 0.03
CA ARG A 15 11.93 -11.75 -0.97
C ARG A 15 11.93 -10.35 -1.57
N ARG A 16 13.06 -9.62 -1.49
CA ARG A 16 13.23 -8.31 -2.11
C ARG A 16 14.06 -8.43 -3.40
N LYS A 17 13.59 -7.81 -4.48
CA LYS A 17 14.38 -7.62 -5.70
C LYS A 17 14.51 -6.16 -6.05
N LYS A 18 15.68 -5.75 -6.50
CA LYS A 18 15.93 -4.41 -7.05
C LYS A 18 15.92 -4.48 -8.57
N PHE A 19 15.23 -3.56 -9.23
CA PHE A 19 15.24 -3.47 -10.68
C PHE A 19 15.15 -2.03 -11.18
N ILE A 20 15.54 -1.81 -12.43
CA ILE A 20 15.40 -0.52 -13.11
C ILE A 20 14.31 -0.61 -14.18
N TYR A 21 13.38 0.34 -14.14
CA TYR A 21 12.32 0.54 -15.13
C TYR A 21 12.14 2.03 -15.38
N ASP A 22 11.95 2.44 -16.64
CA ASP A 22 11.83 3.86 -17.05
C ASP A 22 12.84 4.82 -16.38
N ARG A 23 14.12 4.41 -16.33
CA ARG A 23 15.24 5.13 -15.70
C ARG A 23 15.09 5.38 -14.19
N GLN A 24 14.14 4.72 -13.52
CA GLN A 24 13.96 4.75 -12.07
C GLN A 24 14.28 3.40 -11.45
N VAL A 25 14.72 3.44 -10.19
CA VAL A 25 14.96 2.25 -9.37
C VAL A 25 13.68 1.87 -8.66
N TYR A 26 13.39 0.57 -8.62
CA TYR A 26 12.27 0.00 -7.89
C TYR A 26 12.73 -1.19 -7.06
N HIS A 27 12.02 -1.41 -5.96
CA HIS A 27 12.17 -2.58 -5.11
C HIS A 27 10.85 -3.36 -5.09
N SER A 28 10.86 -4.59 -5.60
CA SER A 28 9.72 -5.51 -5.45
C SER A 28 9.89 -6.39 -4.23
N TYR A 29 8.85 -6.50 -3.43
CA TYR A 29 8.75 -7.35 -2.25
C TYR A 29 7.73 -8.45 -2.53
N VAL A 30 8.22 -9.66 -2.72
CA VAL A 30 7.43 -10.82 -3.13
C VAL A 30 7.15 -11.70 -1.92
N PHE A 31 5.89 -12.08 -1.74
CA PHE A 31 5.43 -12.96 -0.68
C PHE A 31 4.27 -13.83 -1.15
N VAL A 32 4.00 -14.93 -0.42
CA VAL A 32 2.98 -15.91 -0.76
C VAL A 32 1.91 -15.92 0.33
N VAL A 33 0.63 -15.91 -0.07
CA VAL A 33 -0.50 -16.14 0.85
C VAL A 33 -1.41 -17.20 0.24
N GLY A 34 -1.50 -18.36 0.89
CA GLY A 34 -2.18 -19.52 0.32
C GLY A 34 -1.43 -20.02 -0.91
N ASN A 35 -2.11 -20.09 -2.05
CA ASN A 35 -1.53 -20.53 -3.32
C ASN A 35 -1.19 -19.36 -4.26
N GLU A 36 -1.37 -18.13 -3.79
CA GLU A 36 -1.20 -16.91 -4.59
C GLU A 36 0.11 -16.21 -4.23
N THR A 37 0.81 -15.73 -5.26
CA THR A 37 2.03 -14.91 -5.10
C THR A 37 1.68 -13.44 -5.30
N TYR A 38 2.15 -12.60 -4.40
CA TYR A 38 1.89 -11.17 -4.41
C TYR A 38 3.19 -10.39 -4.52
N THR A 39 3.09 -9.16 -5.04
CA THR A 39 4.22 -8.24 -5.06
C THR A 39 3.81 -6.85 -4.59
N VAL A 40 4.62 -6.25 -3.73
CA VAL A 40 4.60 -4.81 -3.45
C VAL A 40 5.81 -4.19 -4.15
N ILE A 41 5.57 -3.24 -5.04
CA ILE A 41 6.60 -2.49 -5.72
C ILE A 41 6.70 -1.13 -5.06
N VAL A 42 7.89 -0.81 -4.57
CA VAL A 42 8.19 0.49 -3.98
C VAL A 42 9.17 1.20 -4.90
N GLY A 43 8.76 2.36 -5.41
CA GLY A 43 9.62 3.25 -6.18
C GLY A 43 10.73 3.84 -5.33
N ASP A 44 11.72 4.42 -6.00
CA ASP A 44 12.74 5.20 -5.31
C ASP A 44 12.12 6.40 -4.57
N ARG A 45 12.92 6.99 -3.68
CA ARG A 45 12.56 8.20 -2.96
C ARG A 45 12.18 9.32 -3.93
N ILE A 46 10.95 9.81 -3.80
CA ILE A 46 10.47 11.00 -4.49
C ILE A 46 10.67 12.24 -3.62
N ASP A 47 11.04 13.35 -4.29
CA ASP A 47 11.11 14.68 -3.69
C ASP A 47 9.76 15.40 -3.73
N GLU A 48 9.68 16.55 -3.05
CA GLU A 48 8.45 17.33 -2.96
C GLU A 48 7.95 17.79 -4.34
N GLN A 49 8.87 18.12 -5.26
CA GLN A 49 8.52 18.53 -6.60
C GLN A 49 7.82 17.39 -7.37
N THR A 50 8.39 16.19 -7.32
CA THR A 50 7.84 14.99 -7.96
C THR A 50 6.52 14.58 -7.31
N PHE A 51 6.45 14.59 -5.99
CA PHE A 51 5.24 14.33 -5.21
C PHE A 51 4.07 15.23 -5.66
N ASN A 52 4.30 16.54 -5.74
CA ASN A 52 3.28 17.50 -6.19
C ASN A 52 2.92 17.31 -7.68
N ARG A 53 3.91 16.99 -8.53
CA ARG A 53 3.69 16.75 -9.97
C ARG A 53 2.80 15.52 -10.22
N ILE A 54 2.95 14.46 -9.43
CA ILE A 54 2.11 13.25 -9.52
C ILE A 54 0.68 13.53 -9.03
N GLY A 55 0.49 14.59 -8.25
CA GLY A 55 -0.82 15.04 -7.77
C GLY A 55 -1.14 14.67 -6.32
N TYR A 56 -0.15 14.15 -5.58
CA TYR A 56 -0.27 14.03 -4.13
C TYR A 56 -0.23 15.42 -3.46
N ARG A 57 -0.76 15.51 -2.24
CA ARG A 57 -0.75 16.73 -1.44
C ARG A 57 -0.43 16.40 0.00
N MET A 58 0.45 17.19 0.60
CA MET A 58 0.70 17.09 2.04
C MET A 58 -0.53 17.56 2.82
N PRO A 59 -0.84 16.92 3.95
CA PRO A 59 -1.88 17.40 4.85
C PRO A 59 -1.52 18.80 5.39
N PRO A 60 -2.53 19.66 5.67
CA PRO A 60 -2.28 21.01 6.16
C PRO A 60 -1.45 21.02 7.44
N GLY A 61 -0.44 21.90 7.49
CA GLY A 61 0.42 22.08 8.67
C GLY A 61 1.52 21.02 8.84
N ILE A 62 1.66 20.10 7.90
CA ILE A 62 2.71 19.07 7.92
C ILE A 62 3.71 19.35 6.80
N ALA A 63 5.00 19.42 7.15
CA ALA A 63 6.08 19.61 6.20
C ALA A 63 6.41 18.33 5.44
N PHE A 64 6.88 18.46 4.21
CA PHE A 64 7.40 17.33 3.44
C PHE A 64 8.64 16.73 4.11
N PRO A 65 8.74 15.39 4.28
CA PRO A 65 9.89 14.79 4.95
C PRO A 65 11.21 15.02 4.22
N VAL A 66 12.27 15.36 4.97
CA VAL A 66 13.62 15.61 4.42
C VAL A 66 14.24 14.39 3.73
N ASN A 67 13.85 13.21 4.20
CA ASN A 67 14.23 11.92 3.64
C ASN A 67 13.26 11.43 2.55
N GLY A 68 12.37 12.29 2.07
CA GLY A 68 11.45 12.04 0.98
C GLY A 68 10.40 10.97 1.29
N LEU A 69 9.59 10.66 0.29
CA LEU A 69 8.55 9.63 0.36
C LEU A 69 8.83 8.56 -0.69
N ALA A 70 8.27 7.36 -0.52
CA ALA A 70 8.31 6.33 -1.57
C ALA A 70 6.91 6.02 -2.08
N GLU A 71 6.77 5.96 -3.41
CA GLU A 71 5.50 5.55 -4.02
C GLU A 71 5.36 4.03 -3.99
N VAL A 72 4.21 3.57 -3.49
CA VAL A 72 3.89 2.15 -3.32
C VAL A 72 2.82 1.74 -4.31
N CYS A 73 3.12 0.66 -5.02
CA CYS A 73 2.23 -0.02 -5.93
C CYS A 73 2.08 -1.47 -5.44
N PHE A 74 0.87 -2.04 -5.48
CA PHE A 74 0.63 -3.38 -4.97
C PHE A 74 -0.35 -4.15 -5.86
N ASP A 75 0.01 -5.38 -6.22
CA ASP A 75 -0.73 -6.24 -7.16
C ASP A 75 -0.47 -7.76 -6.94
N VAL A 76 -1.27 -8.63 -7.59
CA VAL A 76 -1.00 -10.07 -7.72
C VAL A 76 0.16 -10.20 -8.69
N PHE A 77 1.13 -11.03 -8.32
CA PHE A 77 2.26 -11.31 -9.19
C PHE A 77 1.96 -12.56 -10.02
N ASP A 78 1.49 -12.37 -11.25
CA ASP A 78 1.31 -13.45 -12.25
C ASP A 78 2.50 -13.60 -13.21
N GLY A 79 3.52 -12.73 -13.11
CA GLY A 79 4.71 -12.74 -13.94
C GLY A 79 5.39 -11.38 -14.03
N LEU A 80 6.45 -11.29 -14.86
CA LEU A 80 7.19 -10.04 -15.09
C LEU A 80 6.44 -9.04 -15.98
N GLU A 81 5.43 -9.49 -16.74
CA GLU A 81 4.76 -8.69 -17.79
C GLU A 81 3.66 -7.76 -17.25
N CYS A 82 3.19 -7.93 -16.01
CA CYS A 82 2.12 -7.13 -15.41
C CYS A 82 2.62 -5.96 -14.55
N LEU A 83 3.92 -5.63 -14.63
CA LEU A 83 4.50 -4.45 -13.98
C LEU A 83 3.90 -3.16 -14.54
N GLY A 84 2.96 -2.57 -13.81
CA GLY A 84 2.32 -1.29 -14.17
C GLY A 84 0.86 -1.40 -14.63
N ASP A 85 0.27 -2.59 -14.62
CA ASP A 85 -1.15 -2.77 -14.99
C ASP A 85 -2.13 -2.46 -13.83
N PHE A 86 -1.61 -2.15 -12.63
CA PHE A 86 -2.36 -1.70 -11.44
C PHE A 86 -3.71 -2.43 -11.26
N ARG A 87 -3.71 -3.75 -11.34
CA ARG A 87 -4.93 -4.58 -11.29
C ARG A 87 -5.30 -4.84 -9.84
N HIS A 88 -5.91 -3.86 -9.19
CA HIS A 88 -6.37 -4.03 -7.81
C HIS A 88 -7.27 -5.27 -7.64
N ILE A 89 -6.89 -6.10 -6.69
CA ILE A 89 -7.45 -7.44 -6.50
C ILE A 89 -8.67 -7.37 -5.58
N SER A 90 -9.67 -8.20 -5.85
CA SER A 90 -10.79 -8.44 -4.95
C SER A 90 -10.39 -9.47 -3.90
N PHE A 91 -10.55 -9.16 -2.63
CA PHE A 91 -10.25 -10.10 -1.55
C PHE A 91 -11.52 -10.58 -0.86
N ALA A 92 -11.58 -11.88 -0.54
CA ALA A 92 -12.63 -12.47 0.28
C ALA A 92 -12.03 -13.23 1.47
N GLY A 93 -12.53 -12.97 2.68
CA GLY A 93 -12.23 -13.77 3.88
C GLY A 93 -10.88 -13.50 4.54
N LEU A 94 -10.41 -14.45 5.35
CA LEU A 94 -9.22 -14.32 6.22
C LEU A 94 -7.91 -14.09 5.45
N GLY A 95 -7.82 -14.55 4.19
CA GLY A 95 -6.64 -14.35 3.35
C GLY A 95 -6.33 -12.87 3.10
N SER A 96 -7.34 -12.00 3.10
CA SER A 96 -7.15 -10.56 2.90
C SER A 96 -6.33 -9.94 4.03
N ALA A 97 -6.58 -10.33 5.27
CA ALA A 97 -5.89 -9.77 6.43
C ALA A 97 -4.41 -10.18 6.44
N VAL A 98 -4.10 -11.40 6.02
CA VAL A 98 -2.72 -11.89 5.91
C VAL A 98 -1.99 -11.12 4.81
N VAL A 99 -2.61 -10.95 3.64
CA VAL A 99 -2.04 -10.15 2.54
C VAL A 99 -1.72 -8.73 3.01
N PHE A 100 -2.65 -8.03 3.64
CA PHE A 100 -2.40 -6.66 4.12
C PHE A 100 -1.31 -6.59 5.18
N LYS A 101 -1.22 -7.59 6.06
CA LYS A 101 -0.12 -7.71 7.02
C LYS A 101 1.22 -7.87 6.29
N SER A 102 1.30 -8.72 5.27
CA SER A 102 2.51 -8.89 4.46
C SER A 102 2.87 -7.63 3.67
N VAL A 103 1.89 -6.89 3.15
CA VAL A 103 2.14 -5.57 2.54
C VAL A 103 2.77 -4.63 3.54
N LEU A 104 2.22 -4.53 4.76
CA LEU A 104 2.81 -3.67 5.78
C LEU A 104 4.24 -4.09 6.15
N LEU A 105 4.50 -5.39 6.29
CA LEU A 105 5.85 -5.91 6.55
C LEU A 105 6.83 -5.52 5.44
N ALA A 106 6.41 -5.56 4.17
CA ALA A 106 7.21 -5.07 3.05
C ALA A 106 7.53 -3.57 3.18
N LEU A 107 6.55 -2.76 3.58
CA LEU A 107 6.76 -1.32 3.82
C LEU A 107 7.74 -1.09 4.97
N MET A 108 7.58 -1.79 6.10
CA MET A 108 8.51 -1.66 7.23
C MET A 108 9.93 -2.06 6.86
N ALA A 109 10.09 -3.18 6.15
CA ALA A 109 11.38 -3.60 5.64
C ALA A 109 12.03 -2.56 4.70
N HIS A 110 11.22 -1.89 3.86
CA HIS A 110 11.70 -0.81 3.01
C HIS A 110 12.11 0.41 3.82
N HIS A 111 11.26 0.84 4.76
CA HIS A 111 11.54 1.97 5.64
C HIS A 111 12.85 1.78 6.40
N GLU A 112 13.07 0.61 7.01
CA GLU A 112 14.28 0.31 7.77
C GLU A 112 15.53 0.23 6.87
N SER A 113 15.40 -0.28 5.65
CA SER A 113 16.53 -0.43 4.73
C SER A 113 16.99 0.91 4.14
N PHE A 114 16.06 1.82 3.86
CA PHE A 114 16.32 3.00 3.04
C PHE A 114 16.08 4.33 3.77
N PHE A 115 15.60 4.28 5.02
CA PHE A 115 15.37 5.45 5.87
C PHE A 115 14.49 6.51 5.19
N ILE A 116 13.42 6.08 4.53
CA ILE A 116 12.45 7.00 3.89
C ILE A 116 11.53 7.64 4.93
N GLY A 117 10.98 8.81 4.63
CA GLY A 117 10.11 9.54 5.58
C GLY A 117 8.68 9.04 5.64
N GLY A 118 8.31 8.17 4.71
CA GLY A 118 6.95 7.69 4.58
C GLY A 118 6.64 7.13 3.20
N PHE A 119 5.38 6.78 3.00
CA PHE A 119 4.85 6.13 1.81
C PHE A 119 3.69 6.91 1.22
N VAL A 120 3.54 6.83 -0.09
CA VAL A 120 2.37 7.34 -0.80
C VAL A 120 1.82 6.27 -1.72
N PHE A 121 0.50 6.22 -1.85
CA PHE A 121 -0.14 5.34 -2.82
C PHE A 121 -1.52 5.86 -3.21
N GLN A 122 -1.99 5.42 -4.37
CA GLN A 122 -3.34 5.68 -4.85
C GLN A 122 -4.17 4.41 -4.80
N ALA A 123 -5.41 4.56 -4.35
CA ALA A 123 -6.44 3.56 -4.55
C ALA A 123 -7.45 4.10 -5.56
N ALA A 124 -7.77 3.28 -6.56
CA ALA A 124 -8.91 3.56 -7.42
C ALA A 124 -10.18 3.66 -6.55
N SER A 125 -10.97 4.72 -6.74
CA SER A 125 -12.19 4.97 -5.97
C SER A 125 -13.39 5.22 -6.88
N GLY A 126 -14.58 4.89 -6.39
CA GLY A 126 -15.85 5.16 -7.07
C GLY A 126 -16.60 3.91 -7.53
N GLU A 127 -17.86 4.13 -7.91
CA GLU A 127 -18.85 3.05 -8.10
C GLU A 127 -18.47 2.00 -9.16
N ILE A 128 -17.74 2.40 -10.20
CA ILE A 128 -17.34 1.46 -11.28
C ILE A 128 -16.31 0.45 -10.77
N VAL A 129 -15.32 0.91 -9.99
CA VAL A 129 -14.25 0.09 -9.44
C VAL A 129 -14.78 -0.83 -8.34
N ASP A 130 -15.77 -0.36 -7.59
CA ASP A 130 -16.37 -1.08 -6.47
C ASP A 130 -17.59 -1.94 -6.83
N ARG A 131 -18.08 -1.90 -8.08
CA ARG A 131 -19.35 -2.55 -8.51
C ARG A 131 -19.48 -4.02 -8.10
N ASN A 132 -18.38 -4.76 -8.06
CA ASN A 132 -18.36 -6.20 -7.72
C ASN A 132 -17.69 -6.49 -6.37
N ARG A 133 -17.38 -5.46 -5.56
CA ARG A 133 -16.69 -5.61 -4.28
C ARG A 133 -17.69 -5.70 -3.12
N PRO A 134 -17.54 -6.67 -2.19
CA PRO A 134 -18.34 -6.71 -0.97
C PRO A 134 -18.07 -5.52 -0.03
N THR A 135 -16.89 -4.92 -0.13
CA THR A 135 -16.45 -3.76 0.65
C THR A 135 -15.60 -2.87 -0.25
N PRO A 136 -15.87 -1.56 -0.34
CA PRO A 136 -15.07 -0.63 -1.13
C PRO A 136 -13.59 -0.66 -0.73
N LEU A 137 -12.69 -0.48 -1.69
CA LEU A 137 -11.24 -0.46 -1.41
C LEU A 137 -10.86 0.63 -0.41
N GLU A 138 -11.44 1.81 -0.58
CA GLU A 138 -11.22 2.94 0.32
C GLU A 138 -11.56 2.59 1.77
N GLU A 139 -12.67 1.87 2.00
CA GLU A 139 -13.07 1.43 3.33
C GLU A 139 -12.11 0.39 3.92
N ILE A 140 -11.46 -0.42 3.09
CA ILE A 140 -10.43 -1.36 3.54
C ILE A 140 -9.19 -0.59 3.96
N TYR A 141 -8.64 0.27 3.08
CA TYR A 141 -7.43 1.03 3.39
C TYR A 141 -7.62 1.98 4.56
N ASP A 142 -8.75 2.68 4.64
CA ASP A 142 -9.04 3.59 5.75
C ASP A 142 -9.01 2.88 7.10
N ALA A 143 -9.53 1.65 7.17
CA ALA A 143 -9.48 0.87 8.42
C ALA A 143 -8.07 0.38 8.74
N LEU A 144 -7.32 -0.09 7.75
CA LEU A 144 -5.94 -0.56 7.94
C LEU A 144 -5.00 0.56 8.38
N LEU A 145 -5.25 1.77 7.89
CA LEU A 145 -4.49 2.98 8.19
C LEU A 145 -5.02 3.73 9.42
N GLY A 146 -6.09 3.25 10.07
CA GLY A 146 -6.69 3.92 11.24
C GLY A 146 -7.40 5.23 10.95
N LEU A 147 -7.73 5.50 9.68
CA LEU A 147 -8.53 6.65 9.24
C LEU A 147 -10.04 6.45 9.49
N LYS A 148 -10.48 5.19 9.68
CA LYS A 148 -11.88 4.85 10.01
C LYS A 148 -11.94 3.89 11.20
N ASN A 149 -12.42 4.39 12.33
CA ASN A 149 -12.55 3.65 13.60
C ASN A 149 -14.02 3.35 13.99
N GLU A 150 -14.94 3.40 13.04
CA GLU A 150 -16.36 3.14 13.30
C GLU A 150 -16.65 1.65 13.56
N LEU A 151 -17.58 1.39 14.48
CA LEU A 151 -18.15 0.07 14.71
C LEU A 151 -18.83 -0.43 13.44
N ARG A 152 -18.29 -1.50 12.86
CA ARG A 152 -18.90 -2.18 11.72
C ARG A 152 -20.00 -3.12 12.22
N TYR A 153 -21.00 -3.38 11.40
CA TYR A 153 -22.06 -4.36 11.72
C TYR A 153 -22.06 -5.49 10.70
N ASN A 154 -22.40 -6.70 11.14
CA ASN A 154 -22.66 -7.79 10.23
C ASN A 154 -24.02 -7.58 9.56
N ARG A 155 -24.04 -7.33 8.24
CA ARG A 155 -25.28 -7.09 7.48
C ARG A 155 -26.31 -8.22 7.61
N ARG A 156 -25.87 -9.47 7.84
CA ARG A 156 -26.76 -10.64 7.96
C ARG A 156 -27.32 -10.81 9.37
N THR A 157 -26.55 -10.49 10.41
CA THR A 157 -26.94 -10.79 11.80
C THR A 157 -27.21 -9.55 12.65
N GLY A 158 -26.93 -8.36 12.16
CA GLY A 158 -27.07 -7.10 12.90
C GLY A 158 -26.07 -6.91 14.04
N LEU A 159 -25.24 -7.92 14.34
CA LEU A 159 -24.30 -7.88 15.46
C LEU A 159 -23.11 -6.95 15.18
N PRO A 160 -22.61 -6.23 16.19
CA PRO A 160 -21.41 -5.44 16.07
C PRO A 160 -20.21 -6.33 15.77
N LYS A 161 -19.43 -5.94 14.77
CA LYS A 161 -18.08 -6.44 14.53
C LYS A 161 -17.12 -5.64 15.40
N LYS A 162 -16.04 -6.27 15.84
CA LYS A 162 -14.94 -5.57 16.52
C LYS A 162 -14.47 -4.43 15.61
N ALA A 163 -14.20 -3.26 16.21
CA ALA A 163 -13.58 -2.17 15.49
C ALA A 163 -12.28 -2.67 14.84
N PRO A 164 -12.03 -2.35 13.56
CA PRO A 164 -10.77 -2.72 12.93
C PRO A 164 -9.62 -2.10 13.72
N GLN A 165 -8.61 -2.90 14.03
CA GLN A 165 -7.38 -2.40 14.60
C GLN A 165 -6.49 -1.90 13.45
N PRO A 166 -5.97 -0.67 13.50
CA PRO A 166 -5.00 -0.19 12.52
C PRO A 166 -3.82 -1.16 12.47
N LEU A 167 -3.33 -1.46 11.27
CA LEU A 167 -2.14 -2.29 11.10
C LEU A 167 -0.86 -1.46 11.15
N ILE A 168 -0.91 -0.19 10.71
CA ILE A 168 0.27 0.67 10.71
C ILE A 168 0.81 0.86 12.14
N PRO A 169 2.14 0.87 12.33
CA PRO A 169 2.72 1.14 13.65
C PRO A 169 2.36 2.54 14.16
N ASP A 170 2.33 2.70 15.48
CA ASP A 170 1.97 3.96 16.15
C ASP A 170 2.92 5.13 15.82
N CYS A 171 4.14 4.83 15.35
CA CYS A 171 5.07 5.84 14.87
C CYS A 171 4.69 6.42 13.50
N PHE A 172 3.73 5.84 12.79
CA PHE A 172 3.23 6.37 11.53
C PHE A 172 1.86 6.99 11.67
N ARG A 173 1.60 8.02 10.87
CA ARG A 173 0.29 8.64 10.70
C ARG A 173 -0.10 8.64 9.25
N ALA A 174 -1.32 8.22 8.99
CA ALA A 174 -1.90 8.24 7.67
C ALA A 174 -2.78 9.47 7.46
N TYR A 175 -2.83 9.91 6.21
CA TYR A 175 -3.66 10.99 5.71
C TYR A 175 -4.24 10.57 4.37
N LYS A 176 -5.45 11.05 4.08
CA LYS A 176 -6.13 10.78 2.81
C LYS A 176 -6.65 12.07 2.20
N VAL A 177 -6.46 12.20 0.89
CA VAL A 177 -7.13 13.20 0.06
C VAL A 177 -7.90 12.45 -1.03
N VAL A 178 -9.21 12.67 -1.08
CA VAL A 178 -10.05 12.11 -2.14
C VAL A 178 -10.21 13.15 -3.25
N THR A 179 -9.86 12.75 -4.46
CA THR A 179 -10.12 13.50 -5.70
C THR A 179 -11.04 12.66 -6.58
N THR A 180 -11.73 13.26 -7.56
CA THR A 180 -12.72 12.56 -8.38
C THR A 180 -12.15 11.27 -8.99
N GLY A 181 -12.59 10.11 -8.49
CA GLY A 181 -12.18 8.78 -8.95
C GLY A 181 -10.87 8.22 -8.35
N ARG A 182 -10.20 8.93 -7.44
CA ARG A 182 -8.96 8.46 -6.78
C ARG A 182 -8.89 8.87 -5.32
N ALA A 183 -8.56 7.91 -4.46
CA ALA A 183 -8.15 8.17 -3.08
C ALA A 183 -6.62 8.16 -3.00
N CYS A 184 -6.02 9.28 -2.62
CA CYS A 184 -4.58 9.42 -2.45
C CYS A 184 -4.24 9.33 -0.96
N TYR A 185 -3.35 8.39 -0.62
CA TYR A 185 -2.91 8.15 0.75
C TYR A 185 -1.47 8.63 0.92
N VAL A 186 -1.21 9.28 2.06
CA VAL A 186 0.11 9.70 2.50
C VAL A 186 0.30 9.15 3.91
N VAL A 187 1.33 8.35 4.13
CA VAL A 187 1.66 7.76 5.43
C VAL A 187 3.05 8.24 5.80
N ILE A 188 3.19 8.96 6.91
CA ILE A 188 4.44 9.58 7.34
C ILE A 188 4.79 9.21 8.77
N GLN A 189 6.08 9.19 9.09
CA GLN A 189 6.57 9.01 10.46
C GLN A 189 6.49 10.31 11.28
#